data_AF-A0A729K9T7-F1
#
_entry.id   AF-A0A729K9T7-F1
#
_cell.length_a   1.000
_cell.length_b   1.000
_cell.length_c   1.000
_cell.angle_alpha   90.00
_cell.angle_beta   90.00
_cell.angle_gamma   90.00
#
_symmetry.space_group_name_H-M   'P 1'
#
loop_
_entity.id
_entity.type
_entity.pdbx_description
1 polymer ?
#
loop_
_entity_poly.entity_id
_entity_poly.type
_entity_poly.pdbx_seq_one_letter_code
_entity_poly.pdbx_strand_id
1 'polypeptide(L)'
;MTIDKQALLVSKAKASVFTMRYISQFEASDIDSDDIDLRFEVDGTETGTTVSIVDECGHAAQIITALLDENLQLQREKDAIEAVALALRDDMRQAREQLEAAEKRNAEQREYYEGVIADGSKRIAELEKGHQEAAKQINSWRRLAKQNIAERGKDISELEAALQRIAEQSAIVAAAEKLVRCKGRYHSELNYRALAKLFGVVTPDLPPLEHENVHYADAAEVEITALRQRIQELEAKLETADKLQDSAFRDGLKAGFSYGQTDDQSGFAQCMSAYSTRAGIKVKGE
;
A
#
# COMPACT_ATOMS: atom_id res chain seq x y z
N MET A 1 43.84 -61.73 12.68
CA MET A 1 43.29 -62.07 11.36
C MET A 1 41.96 -62.76 11.56
N THR A 2 40.86 -62.04 11.40
CA THR A 2 39.52 -62.62 11.32
C THR A 2 39.43 -63.27 9.94
N ILE A 3 39.56 -64.60 9.89
CA ILE A 3 39.27 -65.35 8.67
C ILE A 3 37.79 -65.12 8.36
N ASP A 4 37.50 -64.59 7.18
CA ASP A 4 36.13 -64.47 6.70
C ASP A 4 35.55 -65.88 6.55
N LYS A 5 34.70 -66.25 7.50
CA LYS A 5 34.05 -67.56 7.56
C LYS A 5 33.26 -67.83 6.27
N GLN A 6 32.70 -66.81 5.65
CA GLN A 6 31.91 -66.95 4.44
C GLN A 6 32.80 -67.25 3.23
N ALA A 7 33.89 -66.50 3.04
CA ALA A 7 34.86 -66.78 2.00
C ALA A 7 35.47 -68.20 2.11
N LEU A 8 35.74 -68.65 3.34
CA LEU A 8 36.21 -70.01 3.59
C LEU A 8 35.17 -71.08 3.22
N LEU A 9 33.89 -70.88 3.58
CA LEU A 9 32.81 -71.81 3.22
C LEU A 9 32.59 -71.86 1.71
N VAL A 10 32.59 -70.72 1.03
CA VAL A 10 32.49 -70.65 -0.44
C VAL A 10 33.65 -71.40 -1.10
N SER A 11 34.88 -71.23 -0.60
CA SER A 11 36.05 -71.96 -1.11
C SER A 11 35.92 -73.47 -0.92
N LYS A 12 35.40 -73.94 0.23
CA LYS A 12 35.17 -75.37 0.49
C LYS A 12 34.06 -75.94 -0.38
N ALA A 13 32.96 -75.21 -0.55
CA ALA A 13 31.86 -75.61 -1.44
C ALA A 13 32.33 -75.74 -2.89
N LYS A 14 33.13 -74.79 -3.39
CA LYS A 14 33.74 -74.87 -4.74
C LYS A 14 34.65 -76.08 -4.90
N ALA A 15 35.45 -76.41 -3.88
CA ALA A 15 36.29 -77.61 -3.89
C ALA A 15 35.44 -78.90 -3.90
N SER A 16 34.34 -78.94 -3.14
CA SER A 16 33.41 -80.08 -3.14
C SER A 16 32.73 -80.26 -4.50
N VAL A 17 32.25 -79.17 -5.11
CA VAL A 17 31.67 -79.17 -6.46
C VAL A 17 32.67 -79.70 -7.48
N PHE A 18 33.93 -79.27 -7.41
CA PHE A 18 34.97 -79.75 -8.32
C PHE A 18 35.12 -81.28 -8.25
N THR A 19 35.23 -81.83 -7.04
CA THR A 19 35.34 -83.28 -6.84
C THR A 19 34.08 -84.02 -7.28
N MET A 20 32.89 -83.55 -6.88
CA MET A 20 31.61 -84.19 -7.22
C MET A 20 31.35 -84.17 -8.73
N ARG A 21 31.65 -83.05 -9.40
CA ARG A 21 31.52 -82.95 -10.86
C ARG A 21 32.54 -83.80 -11.61
N TYR A 22 33.70 -84.06 -11.02
CA TYR A 22 34.67 -84.99 -11.60
C TYR A 22 34.17 -86.44 -11.52
N ILE A 23 33.61 -86.84 -10.36
CA ILE A 23 33.00 -88.17 -10.19
C ILE A 23 31.79 -88.35 -11.12
N SER A 24 30.99 -87.31 -11.34
CA SER A 24 29.81 -87.38 -12.21
C SER A 24 30.13 -87.50 -13.71
N GLN A 25 31.40 -87.53 -14.12
CA GLN A 25 31.81 -87.64 -15.53
C GLN A 25 32.15 -89.08 -15.95
N PHE A 26 32.25 -90.00 -15.00
CA PHE A 26 32.50 -91.41 -15.28
C PHE A 26 31.23 -92.09 -15.80
N GLU A 27 31.38 -93.05 -16.71
CA GLU A 27 30.27 -93.93 -17.06
C GLU A 27 30.07 -94.97 -15.94
N ALA A 28 28.83 -95.32 -15.61
CA ALA A 28 28.53 -96.27 -14.53
C ALA A 28 29.19 -97.64 -14.74
N SER A 29 29.47 -98.03 -15.99
CA SER A 29 30.21 -99.25 -16.33
C SER A 29 31.70 -99.22 -15.99
N ASP A 30 32.27 -98.03 -15.81
CA ASP A 30 33.70 -97.83 -15.52
C ASP A 30 33.99 -97.80 -14.00
N ILE A 31 32.95 -97.87 -13.17
CA ILE A 31 33.05 -97.86 -11.71
C ILE A 31 32.61 -99.22 -11.17
N ASP A 32 33.52 -99.89 -10.47
CA ASP A 32 33.18 -101.07 -9.69
C ASP A 32 32.22 -100.63 -8.55
N SER A 33 30.93 -100.96 -8.67
CA SER A 33 29.87 -100.67 -7.70
C SER A 33 29.41 -99.19 -7.65
N ASP A 34 29.04 -98.60 -8.79
CA ASP A 34 28.36 -97.29 -8.84
C ASP A 34 27.02 -97.27 -8.07
N ASP A 35 26.34 -98.41 -8.01
CA ASP A 35 25.08 -98.58 -7.28
C ASP A 35 25.32 -98.93 -5.81
N ILE A 36 24.79 -98.11 -4.91
CA ILE A 36 24.73 -98.39 -3.48
C ILE A 36 23.31 -98.82 -3.13
N ASP A 37 23.12 -100.08 -2.72
CA ASP A 37 21.86 -100.59 -2.20
C ASP A 37 21.70 -100.18 -0.73
N LEU A 38 20.89 -99.15 -0.48
CA LEU A 38 20.60 -98.67 0.86
C LEU A 38 19.30 -99.31 1.35
N ARG A 39 19.39 -100.14 2.39
CA ARG A 39 18.22 -100.78 3.01
C ARG A 39 17.84 -100.09 4.29
N PHE A 40 16.65 -99.48 4.28
CA PHE A 40 16.06 -98.83 5.43
C PHE A 40 14.75 -99.51 5.79
N GLU A 41 14.49 -99.63 7.09
CA GLU A 41 13.22 -100.11 7.62
C GLU A 41 12.60 -98.98 8.45
N VAL A 42 11.45 -98.48 8.01
CA VAL A 42 10.68 -97.46 8.73
C VAL A 42 9.31 -98.06 9.03
N ASP A 43 8.93 -98.11 10.31
CA ASP A 43 7.69 -98.69 10.80
C ASP A 43 7.43 -100.13 10.30
N GLY A 44 8.48 -100.95 10.22
CA GLY A 44 8.38 -102.36 9.81
C GLY A 44 8.28 -102.58 8.30
N THR A 45 8.39 -101.52 7.49
CA THR A 45 8.34 -101.60 6.02
C THR A 45 9.72 -101.34 5.42
N GLU A 46 10.18 -102.21 4.52
CA GLU A 46 11.41 -102.00 3.75
C GLU A 46 11.20 -100.85 2.75
N THR A 47 11.93 -99.76 2.97
CA THR A 47 11.88 -98.51 2.19
C THR A 47 13.22 -98.23 1.51
N GLY A 48 14.02 -99.28 1.33
CA GLY A 48 15.34 -99.17 0.70
C GLY A 48 15.28 -98.65 -0.73
N THR A 49 16.37 -98.04 -1.17
CA THR A 49 16.55 -97.56 -2.54
C THR A 49 17.98 -97.81 -2.99
N THR A 50 18.16 -98.06 -4.27
CA THR A 50 19.49 -98.06 -4.91
C THR A 50 19.81 -96.63 -5.34
N VAL A 51 21.02 -96.17 -5.05
CA VAL A 51 21.50 -94.83 -5.40
C VAL A 51 22.76 -94.96 -6.25
N SER A 52 22.77 -94.34 -7.44
CA SER A 52 23.98 -94.21 -8.24
C SER A 52 24.87 -93.08 -7.69
N ILE A 53 26.15 -93.40 -7.48
CA ILE A 53 27.14 -92.44 -6.98
C ILE A 53 27.39 -91.34 -8.01
N VAL A 54 27.49 -91.69 -9.30
CA VAL A 54 27.70 -90.75 -10.41
C VAL A 54 26.55 -89.75 -10.52
N ASP A 55 25.30 -90.24 -10.53
CA ASP A 55 24.11 -89.39 -10.65
C ASP A 55 23.95 -88.47 -9.44
N GLU A 56 24.12 -88.99 -8.22
CA GLU A 56 23.98 -88.21 -7.00
C GLU A 56 25.09 -87.16 -6.88
N CYS A 57 26.34 -87.49 -7.24
CA CYS A 57 27.43 -86.51 -7.32
C CYS A 57 27.12 -85.41 -8.37
N GLY A 58 26.53 -85.78 -9.51
CA GLY A 58 26.11 -84.84 -10.54
C GLY A 58 25.04 -83.87 -10.05
N HIS A 59 23.97 -84.39 -9.44
CA HIS A 59 22.90 -83.58 -8.85
C HIS A 59 23.41 -82.68 -7.71
N ALA A 60 24.23 -83.22 -6.79
CA ALA A 60 24.80 -82.46 -5.70
C ALA A 60 25.69 -81.31 -6.21
N ALA A 61 26.54 -81.56 -7.22
CA ALA A 61 27.37 -80.53 -7.83
C ALA A 61 26.53 -79.41 -8.47
N GLN A 62 25.43 -79.75 -9.15
CA GLN A 62 24.51 -78.78 -9.75
C GLN A 62 23.83 -77.91 -8.68
N ILE A 63 23.26 -78.53 -7.64
CA ILE A 63 22.57 -77.82 -6.56
C ILE A 63 23.54 -76.88 -5.82
N ILE A 64 24.73 -77.37 -5.46
CA ILE A 64 25.72 -76.55 -4.74
C ILE A 64 26.18 -75.38 -5.63
N THR A 65 26.33 -75.59 -6.95
CA THR A 65 26.67 -74.49 -7.87
C THR A 65 25.57 -73.43 -7.92
N ALA A 66 24.30 -73.84 -8.05
CA ALA A 66 23.17 -72.91 -8.03
C ALA A 66 23.10 -72.12 -6.72
N LEU A 67 23.31 -72.77 -5.57
CA LEU A 67 23.35 -72.12 -4.26
C LEU A 67 24.52 -71.13 -4.12
N LEU A 68 25.67 -71.41 -4.74
CA LEU A 68 26.82 -70.50 -4.75
C LEU A 68 26.53 -69.26 -5.60
N ASP A 69 25.89 -69.43 -6.76
CA ASP A 69 25.49 -68.32 -7.63
C ASP A 69 24.44 -67.43 -6.96
N GLU A 70 23.43 -68.03 -6.31
CA GLU A 70 22.40 -67.30 -5.55
C GLU A 70 23.02 -66.55 -4.34
N ASN A 71 23.94 -67.17 -3.61
CA ASN A 71 24.65 -66.48 -2.51
C ASN A 71 25.44 -65.27 -3.00
N LEU A 72 26.10 -65.38 -4.17
CA LEU A 72 26.83 -64.27 -4.76
C LEU A 72 25.88 -63.14 -5.19
N GLN A 73 24.73 -63.49 -5.75
CA GLN A 73 23.70 -62.52 -6.12
C GLN A 73 23.14 -61.81 -4.87
N LEU A 74 22.81 -62.55 -3.82
CA LEU A 74 22.34 -61.98 -2.55
C LEU A 74 23.37 -61.07 -1.88
N GLN A 75 24.66 -61.39 -1.95
CA GLN A 75 25.71 -60.48 -1.47
C GLN A 75 25.73 -59.17 -2.26
N ARG A 76 25.64 -59.22 -3.59
CA ARG A 76 25.60 -58.02 -4.43
C ARG A 76 24.38 -57.15 -4.14
N GLU A 77 23.22 -57.78 -3.96
CA GLU A 77 21.97 -57.07 -3.61
C GLU A 77 22.05 -56.43 -2.22
N LYS A 78 22.62 -57.13 -1.24
CA LYS A 78 22.88 -56.59 0.09
C LYS A 78 23.78 -55.35 0.03
N ASP A 79 24.90 -55.43 -0.68
CA ASP A 79 25.84 -54.31 -0.80
C ASP A 79 25.19 -53.11 -1.51
N ALA A 80 24.36 -53.37 -2.54
CA ALA A 80 23.60 -52.33 -3.22
C ALA A 80 22.56 -51.65 -2.30
N ILE A 81 21.83 -52.44 -1.50
CA ILE A 81 20.88 -51.91 -0.50
C ILE A 81 21.60 -51.08 0.56
N GLU A 82 22.75 -51.54 1.04
CA GLU A 82 23.55 -50.81 2.03
C GLU A 82 24.05 -49.47 1.48
N ALA A 83 24.50 -49.44 0.22
CA ALA A 83 24.87 -48.20 -0.46
C ALA A 83 23.71 -47.22 -0.59
N VAL A 84 22.52 -47.70 -0.98
CA VAL A 84 21.29 -46.87 -1.06
C VAL A 84 20.88 -46.35 0.32
N ALA A 85 20.96 -47.19 1.35
CA ALA A 85 20.62 -46.78 2.72
C ALA A 85 21.56 -45.69 3.26
N LEU A 86 22.84 -45.74 2.91
CA LEU A 86 23.81 -44.69 3.24
C LEU A 86 23.49 -43.38 2.52
N ALA A 87 23.23 -43.42 1.21
CA ALA A 87 22.85 -42.24 0.44
C ALA A 87 21.57 -41.59 0.99
N LEU A 88 20.53 -42.39 1.26
CA LEU A 88 19.29 -41.88 1.85
C LEU A 88 19.50 -41.27 3.23
N ARG A 89 20.40 -41.83 4.06
CA ARG A 89 20.73 -41.27 5.36
C ARG A 89 21.39 -39.89 5.23
N ASP A 90 22.27 -39.71 4.24
CA ASP A 90 22.93 -38.43 4.01
C ASP A 90 21.99 -37.40 3.40
N ASP A 91 21.13 -37.79 2.45
CA ASP A 91 20.07 -36.93 1.91
C ASP A 91 19.12 -36.46 3.01
N MET A 92 18.71 -37.36 3.92
CA MET A 92 17.86 -37.01 5.06
C MET A 92 18.56 -36.06 6.04
N ARG A 93 19.88 -36.14 6.18
CA ARG A 93 20.65 -35.19 7.00
C ARG A 93 20.65 -33.82 6.35
N GLN A 94 20.97 -33.74 5.07
CA GLN A 94 20.97 -32.48 4.31
C GLN A 94 19.58 -31.83 4.30
N ALA A 95 18.51 -32.61 4.12
CA ALA A 95 17.14 -32.11 4.15
C ALA A 95 16.79 -31.49 5.51
N ARG A 96 17.24 -32.09 6.62
CA ARG A 96 17.05 -31.53 7.97
C ARG A 96 17.82 -30.23 8.18
N GLU A 97 19.07 -30.16 7.72
CA GLU A 97 19.87 -28.94 7.80
C GLU A 97 19.25 -27.79 6.99
N GLN A 98 18.74 -28.09 5.79
CA GLN A 98 18.02 -27.11 4.97
C GLN A 98 16.72 -26.65 5.64
N LEU A 99 15.98 -27.58 6.26
CA LEU A 99 14.76 -27.25 6.99
C LEU A 99 15.06 -26.31 8.16
N GLU A 100 16.07 -26.61 8.98
CA GLU A 100 16.49 -25.77 10.10
C GLU A 100 16.93 -24.38 9.63
N ALA A 101 17.70 -24.30 8.54
CA ALA A 101 18.10 -23.03 7.94
C ALA A 101 16.90 -22.22 7.42
N ALA A 102 15.90 -22.87 6.83
CA ALA A 102 14.68 -22.22 6.36
C ALA A 102 13.80 -21.74 7.52
N GLU A 103 13.67 -22.54 8.58
CA GLU A 103 12.96 -22.16 9.81
C GLU A 103 13.59 -20.94 10.47
N LYS A 104 14.92 -20.90 10.56
CA LYS A 104 15.66 -19.74 11.07
C LYS A 104 15.39 -18.48 10.25
N ARG A 105 15.44 -18.57 8.91
CA ARG A 105 15.12 -17.43 8.02
C ARG A 105 13.69 -16.93 8.21
N ASN A 106 12.73 -17.84 8.34
CA ASN A 106 11.34 -17.49 8.62
C ASN A 106 11.17 -16.80 9.97
N ALA A 107 11.90 -17.24 11.00
CA ALA A 107 11.88 -16.61 12.32
C ALA A 107 12.44 -15.18 12.27
N GLU A 108 13.60 -14.98 11.64
CA GLU A 108 14.22 -13.66 11.45
C GLU A 108 13.30 -12.71 10.66
N GLN A 109 12.66 -13.20 9.59
CA GLN A 109 11.68 -12.41 8.83
C GLN A 109 10.48 -12.02 9.68
N ARG A 110 9.94 -12.94 10.50
CA ARG A 110 8.82 -12.64 11.40
C ARG A 110 9.18 -11.54 12.39
N GLU A 111 10.34 -11.62 13.01
CA GLU A 111 10.84 -10.60 13.94
C GLU A 111 10.97 -9.23 13.26
N TYR A 112 11.53 -9.19 12.04
CA TYR A 112 11.62 -7.97 11.25
C TYR A 112 10.24 -7.34 10.98
N TYR A 113 9.29 -8.14 10.48
CA TYR A 113 7.95 -7.63 10.18
C TYR A 113 7.20 -7.20 11.43
N GLU A 114 7.35 -7.91 12.54
CA GLU A 114 6.77 -7.53 13.83
C GLU A 114 7.31 -6.17 14.31
N GLY A 115 8.61 -5.92 14.14
CA GLY A 115 9.23 -4.62 14.40
C GLY A 115 8.66 -3.49 13.53
N VAL A 116 8.59 -3.71 12.21
CA VAL A 116 8.02 -2.70 11.27
C VAL A 116 6.55 -2.40 11.60
N ILE A 117 5.76 -3.42 11.94
CA ILE A 117 4.35 -3.25 12.33
C ILE A 117 4.25 -2.49 13.66
N ALA A 118 5.10 -2.77 14.63
CA ALA A 118 5.11 -2.09 15.92
C ALA A 118 5.44 -0.59 15.76
N ASP A 119 6.49 -0.27 15.00
CA ASP A 119 6.88 1.12 14.72
C ASP A 119 5.80 1.85 13.91
N GLY A 120 5.23 1.20 12.89
CA GLY A 120 4.12 1.74 12.12
C GLY A 120 2.90 2.02 12.99
N SER A 121 2.53 1.09 13.87
CA SER A 121 1.41 1.24 14.80
C SER A 121 1.63 2.40 15.77
N LYS A 122 2.84 2.55 16.30
CA LYS A 122 3.21 3.68 17.16
C LYS A 122 3.06 5.02 16.43
N ARG A 123 3.54 5.09 15.19
CA ARG A 123 3.43 6.32 14.38
C ARG A 123 1.98 6.68 14.07
N ILE A 124 1.14 5.70 13.76
CA ILE A 124 -0.30 5.90 13.55
C ILE A 124 -0.94 6.46 14.82
N ALA A 125 -0.68 5.88 15.99
CA ALA A 125 -1.22 6.36 17.25
C ALA A 125 -0.82 7.81 17.58
N GLU A 126 0.43 8.19 17.30
CA GLU A 126 0.90 9.58 17.43
C GLU A 126 0.14 10.53 16.49
N LEU A 127 -0.05 10.14 15.23
CA LEU A 127 -0.79 10.93 14.25
C LEU A 127 -2.27 11.07 14.63
N GLU A 128 -2.92 9.99 15.08
CA GLU A 128 -4.30 10.00 15.54
C GLU A 128 -4.49 10.95 16.72
N LYS A 129 -3.56 10.94 17.68
CA LYS A 129 -3.56 11.89 18.79
C LYS A 129 -3.42 13.33 18.30
N GLY A 130 -2.46 13.59 17.40
CA GLY A 130 -2.27 14.92 16.81
C GLY A 130 -3.51 15.41 16.06
N HIS A 131 -4.15 14.54 15.28
CA HIS A 131 -5.41 14.85 14.59
C HIS A 131 -6.53 15.16 15.57
N GLN A 132 -6.64 14.43 16.67
CA GLN A 132 -7.65 14.68 17.70
C GLN A 132 -7.45 16.03 18.38
N GLU A 133 -6.20 16.41 18.69
CA GLU A 133 -5.85 17.71 19.25
C GLU A 133 -6.13 18.85 18.27
N ALA A 134 -5.74 18.69 17.00
CA ALA A 134 -6.04 19.65 15.94
C ALA A 134 -7.56 19.84 15.76
N ALA A 135 -8.34 18.76 15.78
CA ALA A 135 -9.80 18.82 15.71
C ALA A 135 -10.41 19.60 16.89
N LYS A 136 -9.90 19.40 18.11
CA LYS A 136 -10.32 20.18 19.29
C LYS A 136 -10.02 21.66 19.11
N GLN A 137 -8.82 22.00 18.63
CA GLN A 137 -8.44 23.38 18.37
C GLN A 137 -9.34 24.02 17.31
N ILE A 138 -9.52 23.36 16.16
CA ILE A 138 -10.39 23.85 15.07
C ILE A 138 -11.81 24.14 15.58
N ASN A 139 -12.37 23.26 16.41
CA ASN A 139 -13.69 23.48 17.00
C ASN A 139 -13.72 24.69 17.94
N SER A 140 -12.66 24.89 18.74
CA SER A 140 -12.51 26.06 19.60
C SER A 140 -12.44 27.36 18.79
N TRP A 141 -11.55 27.42 17.79
CA TRP A 141 -11.41 28.57 16.89
C TRP A 141 -12.71 28.88 16.13
N ARG A 142 -13.40 27.84 15.65
CA ARG A 142 -14.71 27.99 14.99
C ARG A 142 -15.75 28.62 15.92
N ARG A 143 -15.77 28.22 17.19
CA ARG A 143 -16.68 28.81 18.19
C ARG A 143 -16.36 30.28 18.42
N LEU A 144 -15.08 30.62 18.62
CA LEU A 144 -14.64 31.99 18.84
C LEU A 144 -14.95 32.88 17.61
N ALA A 145 -14.69 32.38 16.40
CA ALA A 145 -15.01 33.10 15.17
C ALA A 145 -16.51 33.39 15.05
N LYS A 146 -17.38 32.42 15.37
CA LYS A 146 -18.83 32.63 15.40
C LYS A 146 -19.25 33.71 16.40
N GLN A 147 -18.64 33.72 17.60
CA GLN A 147 -18.91 34.74 18.60
C GLN A 147 -18.48 36.12 18.12
N ASN A 148 -17.26 36.26 17.59
CA ASN A 148 -16.77 37.53 17.05
C ASN A 148 -17.63 38.06 15.91
N ILE A 149 -18.09 37.19 15.01
CA ILE A 149 -19.01 37.60 13.92
C ILE A 149 -20.34 38.09 14.51
N ALA A 150 -20.89 37.41 15.50
CA ALA A 150 -22.13 37.82 16.14
C ALA A 150 -21.98 39.16 16.89
N GLU A 151 -20.86 39.39 17.57
CA GLU A 151 -20.55 40.66 18.24
C GLU A 151 -20.40 41.79 17.23
N ARG A 152 -19.57 41.62 16.20
CA ARG A 152 -19.42 42.62 15.13
C ARG A 152 -20.75 42.90 14.41
N GLY A 153 -21.61 41.91 14.27
CA GLY A 153 -22.96 42.09 13.73
C GLY A 153 -23.79 43.07 14.56
N LYS A 154 -23.68 43.03 15.90
CA LYS A 154 -24.35 43.99 16.78
C LYS A 154 -23.78 45.39 16.61
N ASP A 155 -22.46 45.52 16.59
CA ASP A 155 -21.78 46.81 16.41
C ASP A 155 -22.20 47.46 15.09
N ILE A 156 -22.31 46.67 14.00
CA ILE A 156 -22.78 47.15 12.70
C ILE A 156 -24.22 47.65 12.81
N SER A 157 -25.13 46.90 13.45
CA SER A 157 -26.52 47.35 13.64
C SER A 157 -26.62 48.64 14.47
N GLU A 158 -25.76 48.81 15.48
CA GLU A 158 -25.70 50.04 16.27
C GLU A 158 -25.18 51.24 15.44
N LEU A 159 -24.16 51.01 14.61
CA LEU A 159 -23.64 52.01 13.68
C LEU A 159 -24.67 52.43 12.64
N GLU A 160 -25.41 51.48 12.06
CA GLU A 160 -26.51 51.76 11.12
C GLU A 160 -27.59 52.63 11.78
N ALA A 161 -27.98 52.30 13.02
CA ALA A 161 -28.94 53.11 13.77
C ALA A 161 -28.42 54.52 14.09
N ALA A 162 -27.13 54.66 14.41
CA ALA A 162 -26.51 55.95 14.65
C ALA A 162 -26.44 56.80 13.37
N LEU A 163 -26.09 56.20 12.23
CA LEU A 163 -26.10 56.86 10.92
C LEU A 163 -27.49 57.37 10.56
N GLN A 164 -28.52 56.56 10.80
CA GLN A 164 -29.92 56.96 10.59
C GLN A 164 -30.29 58.18 11.44
N ARG A 165 -29.92 58.19 12.73
CA ARG A 165 -30.15 59.36 13.61
C ARG A 165 -29.42 60.61 13.13
N ILE A 166 -28.18 60.48 12.65
CA ILE A 166 -27.41 61.62 12.08
C ILE A 166 -28.10 62.16 10.83
N ALA A 167 -28.60 61.28 9.96
CA ALA A 167 -29.35 61.68 8.77
C ALA A 167 -30.63 62.45 9.14
N GLU A 168 -31.39 61.98 10.13
CA GLU A 168 -32.58 62.65 10.66
C GLU A 168 -32.23 64.02 11.25
N GLN A 169 -31.18 64.10 12.08
CA GLN A 169 -30.69 65.36 12.64
C GLN A 169 -30.23 66.34 11.55
N SER A 170 -29.53 65.86 10.53
CA SER A 170 -29.08 66.68 9.40
C SER A 170 -30.26 67.27 8.63
N ALA A 171 -31.33 66.49 8.44
CA ALA A 171 -32.56 66.99 7.82
C ALA A 171 -33.25 68.08 8.68
N ILE A 172 -33.26 67.92 10.01
CA ILE A 172 -33.78 68.94 10.93
C ILE A 172 -32.93 70.22 10.87
N VAL A 173 -31.60 70.11 10.89
CA VAL A 173 -30.69 71.25 10.78
C VAL A 173 -30.90 71.98 9.46
N ALA A 174 -30.96 71.26 8.32
CA ALA A 174 -31.23 71.85 7.02
C ALA A 174 -32.59 72.57 6.96
N ALA A 175 -33.64 72.00 7.60
CA ALA A 175 -34.94 72.66 7.70
C ALA A 175 -34.89 73.92 8.58
N ALA A 176 -34.19 73.85 9.71
CA ALA A 176 -33.98 74.98 10.62
C ALA A 176 -33.22 76.12 9.92
N GLU A 177 -32.16 75.80 9.17
CA GLU A 177 -31.41 76.78 8.38
C GLU A 177 -32.31 77.49 7.35
N LYS A 178 -33.14 76.72 6.62
CA LYS A 178 -34.12 77.30 5.68
C LYS A 178 -35.09 78.25 6.40
N LEU A 179 -35.60 77.87 7.57
CA LEU A 179 -36.49 78.71 8.38
C LEU A 179 -35.81 80.00 8.85
N VAL A 180 -34.57 79.91 9.38
CA VAL A 180 -33.81 81.09 9.80
C VAL A 180 -33.56 82.02 8.62
N ARG A 181 -33.15 81.49 7.45
CA ARG A 181 -32.98 82.29 6.23
C ARG A 181 -34.29 82.99 5.82
N CYS A 182 -35.42 82.28 5.83
CA CYS A 182 -36.73 82.86 5.51
C CYS A 182 -37.15 83.94 6.52
N LYS A 183 -36.97 83.72 7.82
CA LYS A 183 -37.32 84.70 8.87
C LYS A 183 -36.43 85.93 8.81
N GLY A 184 -35.12 85.76 8.59
CA GLY A 184 -34.18 86.86 8.39
C GLY A 184 -34.56 87.72 7.17
N ARG A 185 -34.95 87.08 6.05
CA ARG A 185 -35.49 87.77 4.87
C ARG A 185 -36.80 88.50 5.15
N TYR A 186 -37.78 87.85 5.78
CA TYR A 186 -39.06 88.49 6.10
C TYR A 186 -38.87 89.76 6.95
N HIS A 187 -38.01 89.71 7.97
CA HIS A 187 -37.79 90.87 8.83
C HIS A 187 -37.03 91.99 8.13
N SER A 188 -36.03 91.65 7.29
CA SER A 188 -35.34 92.65 6.47
C SER A 188 -36.27 93.27 5.42
N GLU A 189 -37.10 92.48 4.74
CA GLU A 189 -38.09 92.97 3.79
C GLU A 189 -39.15 93.86 4.47
N LEU A 190 -39.63 93.49 5.65
CA LEU A 190 -40.55 94.31 6.45
C LEU A 190 -39.90 95.64 6.85
N ASN A 191 -38.63 95.62 7.24
CA ASN A 191 -37.85 96.83 7.55
C ASN A 191 -37.67 97.71 6.31
N TYR A 192 -37.35 97.13 5.13
CA TYR A 192 -37.24 97.87 3.87
C TYR A 192 -38.57 98.50 3.46
N ARG A 193 -39.68 97.76 3.56
CA ARG A 193 -41.04 98.29 3.28
C ARG A 193 -41.41 99.42 4.26
N ALA A 194 -41.09 99.28 5.54
CA ALA A 194 -41.33 100.32 6.54
C ALA A 194 -40.51 101.59 6.26
N LEU A 195 -39.23 101.45 5.91
CA LEU A 195 -38.38 102.56 5.46
C LEU A 195 -38.96 103.21 4.19
N ALA A 196 -39.28 102.44 3.17
CA ALA A 196 -39.83 102.97 1.91
C ALA A 196 -41.14 103.75 2.12
N LYS A 197 -42.00 103.28 3.04
CA LYS A 197 -43.22 104.00 3.45
C LYS A 197 -42.90 105.30 4.19
N LEU A 198 -41.88 105.33 5.04
CA LEU A 198 -41.43 106.55 5.73
C LEU A 198 -40.93 107.62 4.75
N PHE A 199 -40.29 107.19 3.67
CA PHE A 199 -39.71 108.07 2.64
C PHE A 199 -40.60 108.28 1.40
N GLY A 200 -41.82 107.72 1.37
CA GLY A 200 -42.79 107.91 0.30
C GLY A 200 -42.43 107.24 -1.04
N VAL A 201 -41.57 106.21 -1.03
CA VAL A 201 -41.08 105.52 -2.23
C VAL A 201 -41.85 104.20 -2.45
N VAL A 202 -42.25 103.91 -3.70
CA VAL A 202 -42.92 102.65 -4.06
C VAL A 202 -41.89 101.51 -4.12
N THR A 203 -42.12 100.43 -3.37
CA THR A 203 -41.30 99.21 -3.42
C THR A 203 -41.78 98.27 -4.54
N PRO A 204 -40.94 97.89 -5.52
CA PRO A 204 -41.27 96.83 -6.48
C PRO A 204 -41.31 95.45 -5.82
N ASP A 205 -42.09 94.52 -6.37
CA ASP A 205 -42.07 93.11 -5.94
C ASP A 205 -40.71 92.46 -6.30
N LEU A 206 -40.09 91.79 -5.32
CA LEU A 206 -38.84 91.06 -5.55
C LEU A 206 -39.11 89.75 -6.32
N PRO A 207 -38.30 89.42 -7.34
CA PRO A 207 -38.40 88.13 -8.03
C PRO A 207 -37.97 86.96 -7.12
N PRO A 208 -38.52 85.74 -7.34
CA PRO A 208 -38.09 84.56 -6.60
C PRO A 208 -36.66 84.14 -6.98
N LEU A 209 -35.88 83.71 -5.98
CA LEU A 209 -34.48 83.30 -6.16
C LEU A 209 -34.39 81.90 -6.81
N GLU A 210 -33.72 81.81 -7.95
CA GLU A 210 -33.19 80.54 -8.48
C GLU A 210 -32.04 80.05 -7.58
N HIS A 211 -31.92 78.74 -7.43
CA HIS A 211 -31.12 78.10 -6.38
C HIS A 211 -29.60 78.29 -6.59
N GLU A 212 -28.96 79.02 -5.67
CA GLU A 212 -27.51 79.20 -5.53
C GLU A 212 -26.85 77.95 -4.88
N ASN A 213 -26.99 76.76 -5.49
CA ASN A 213 -26.44 75.50 -4.97
C ASN A 213 -25.55 74.75 -5.98
N VAL A 214 -25.05 75.40 -7.03
CA VAL A 214 -24.31 74.71 -8.11
C VAL A 214 -22.81 74.52 -7.79
N HIS A 215 -22.24 75.19 -6.79
CA HIS A 215 -20.77 75.20 -6.61
C HIS A 215 -20.16 74.07 -5.77
N TYR A 216 -20.95 73.12 -5.25
CA TYR A 216 -20.42 71.95 -4.52
C TYR A 216 -20.47 70.63 -5.32
N ALA A 217 -21.10 70.61 -6.50
CA ALA A 217 -21.21 69.39 -7.31
C ALA A 217 -19.87 69.02 -7.96
N ASP A 218 -19.15 69.99 -8.50
CA ASP A 218 -17.95 69.75 -9.32
C ASP A 218 -16.79 69.12 -8.52
N ALA A 219 -16.60 69.51 -7.25
CA ALA A 219 -15.54 68.95 -6.41
C ALA A 219 -15.82 67.50 -6.00
N ALA A 220 -17.08 67.18 -5.69
CA ALA A 220 -17.48 65.83 -5.32
C ALA A 220 -17.43 64.87 -6.52
N GLU A 221 -17.73 65.34 -7.73
CA GLU A 221 -17.65 64.54 -8.95
C GLU A 221 -16.20 64.16 -9.30
N VAL A 222 -15.23 65.04 -9.05
CA VAL A 222 -13.80 64.74 -9.24
C VAL A 222 -13.29 63.69 -8.23
N GLU A 223 -13.72 63.75 -6.98
CA GLU A 223 -13.36 62.73 -5.98
C GLU A 223 -14.00 61.37 -6.28
N ILE A 224 -15.28 61.35 -6.68
CA ILE A 224 -15.98 60.11 -7.05
C ILE A 224 -15.31 59.44 -8.26
N THR A 225 -14.86 60.22 -9.25
CA THR A 225 -14.16 59.68 -10.43
C THR A 225 -12.78 59.14 -10.09
N ALA A 226 -12.01 59.83 -9.24
CA ALA A 226 -10.71 59.34 -8.76
C ALA A 226 -10.84 58.04 -7.95
N LEU A 227 -11.85 57.94 -7.07
CA LEU A 227 -12.10 56.72 -6.29
C LEU A 227 -12.53 55.54 -7.18
N ARG A 228 -13.35 55.77 -8.21
CA ARG A 228 -13.74 54.73 -9.17
C ARG A 228 -12.54 54.20 -9.97
N GLN A 229 -11.63 55.07 -10.42
CA GLN A 229 -10.40 54.64 -11.07
C GLN A 229 -9.54 53.80 -10.13
N ARG A 230 -9.44 54.19 -8.86
CA ARG A 230 -8.66 53.43 -7.88
C ARG A 230 -9.25 52.04 -7.59
N ILE A 231 -10.58 51.92 -7.53
CA ILE A 231 -11.25 50.62 -7.39
C ILE A 231 -10.93 49.73 -8.60
N GLN A 232 -11.03 50.26 -9.82
CA GLN A 232 -10.75 49.50 -11.03
C GLN A 232 -9.28 49.04 -11.13
N GLU A 233 -8.33 49.88 -10.71
CA GLU A 233 -6.91 49.48 -10.61
C GLU A 233 -6.69 48.36 -9.60
N LEU A 234 -7.37 48.40 -8.46
CA LEU A 234 -7.23 47.40 -7.41
C LEU A 234 -7.84 46.05 -7.83
N GLU A 235 -8.99 46.07 -8.50
CA GLU A 235 -9.62 44.89 -9.08
C GLU A 235 -8.71 44.21 -10.12
N ALA A 236 -8.11 45.00 -11.03
CA ALA A 236 -7.18 44.46 -12.02
C ALA A 236 -5.92 43.83 -11.39
N LYS A 237 -5.37 44.45 -10.34
CA LYS A 237 -4.22 43.91 -9.59
C LYS A 237 -4.56 42.59 -8.91
N LEU A 238 -5.75 42.50 -8.33
CA LEU A 238 -6.23 41.28 -7.69
C LEU A 238 -6.34 40.14 -8.71
N GLU A 239 -6.91 40.39 -9.89
CA GLU A 239 -7.03 39.40 -10.96
C GLU A 239 -5.66 38.90 -11.46
N THR A 240 -4.67 39.79 -11.60
CA THR A 240 -3.30 39.38 -11.95
C THR A 240 -2.61 38.56 -10.85
N ALA A 241 -2.84 38.89 -9.58
CA ALA A 241 -2.29 38.14 -8.46
C ALA A 241 -2.86 36.71 -8.40
N ASP A 242 -4.16 36.57 -8.68
CA ASP A 242 -4.84 35.28 -8.73
C ASP A 242 -4.28 34.38 -9.85
N LYS A 243 -4.06 34.93 -11.05
CA LYS A 243 -3.40 34.22 -12.17
C LYS A 243 -1.97 33.79 -11.85
N LEU A 244 -1.22 34.64 -11.14
CA LEU A 244 0.14 34.32 -10.69
C LEU A 244 0.13 33.16 -9.69
N GLN A 245 -0.79 33.18 -8.72
CA GLN A 245 -0.94 32.11 -7.74
C GLN A 245 -1.32 30.78 -8.42
N ASP A 246 -2.25 30.81 -9.37
CA ASP A 246 -2.63 29.63 -10.16
C ASP A 246 -1.48 29.08 -11.00
N SER A 247 -0.69 29.96 -11.63
CA SER A 247 0.49 29.55 -12.41
C SER A 247 1.57 28.92 -11.51
N ALA A 248 1.87 29.53 -10.37
CA ALA A 248 2.82 29.01 -9.40
C ALA A 248 2.37 27.67 -8.81
N PHE A 249 1.07 27.50 -8.53
CA PHE A 249 0.51 26.24 -8.08
C PHE A 249 0.61 25.14 -9.15
N ARG A 250 0.26 25.46 -10.42
CA ARG A 250 0.41 24.51 -11.54
C ARG A 250 1.86 24.12 -11.79
N ASP A 251 2.78 25.08 -11.75
CA ASP A 251 4.21 24.83 -11.94
C ASP A 251 4.77 23.97 -10.80
N GLY A 252 4.36 24.24 -9.56
CA GLY A 252 4.69 23.41 -8.40
C GLY A 252 4.18 21.97 -8.53
N LEU A 253 2.92 21.79 -8.97
CA LEU A 253 2.36 20.45 -9.23
C LEU A 253 3.11 19.72 -10.34
N LYS A 254 3.44 20.41 -11.43
CA LYS A 254 4.19 19.84 -12.56
C LYS A 254 5.58 19.41 -12.13
N ALA A 255 6.30 20.26 -11.40
CA ALA A 255 7.62 19.94 -10.86
C ALA A 255 7.57 18.75 -9.88
N GLY A 256 6.60 18.76 -8.95
CA GLY A 256 6.41 17.65 -8.00
C GLY A 256 6.07 16.33 -8.68
N PHE A 257 5.21 16.36 -9.72
CA PHE A 257 4.88 15.17 -10.52
C PHE A 257 6.11 14.63 -11.26
N SER A 258 6.88 15.50 -11.92
CA SER A 258 8.11 15.09 -12.60
C SER A 258 9.15 14.54 -11.62
N TYR A 259 9.27 15.12 -10.42
CA TYR A 259 10.20 14.62 -9.40
C TYR A 259 9.80 13.22 -8.90
N GLY A 260 8.51 13.01 -8.61
CA GLY A 260 8.00 11.69 -8.23
C GLY A 260 8.15 10.64 -9.34
N GLN A 261 8.02 11.04 -10.60
CA GLN A 261 8.28 10.16 -11.74
C GLN A 261 9.75 9.75 -11.81
N THR A 262 10.69 10.68 -11.58
CA THR A 262 12.13 10.36 -11.57
C THR A 262 12.56 9.54 -10.36
N ASP A 263 11.89 9.69 -9.21
CA ASP A 263 12.21 8.98 -7.96
C ASP A 263 11.76 7.51 -7.98
N ASP A 264 10.58 7.22 -8.56
CA ASP A 264 10.08 5.85 -8.73
C ASP A 264 9.52 5.60 -10.15
N GLN A 265 10.44 5.50 -11.10
CA GLN A 265 10.10 5.23 -12.51
C GLN A 265 9.42 3.86 -12.69
N SER A 266 9.75 2.87 -11.86
CA SER A 266 9.16 1.53 -11.94
C SER A 266 7.70 1.50 -11.47
N GLY A 267 7.40 2.15 -10.35
CA GLY A 267 6.04 2.31 -9.85
C GLY A 267 5.18 3.13 -10.80
N PHE A 268 5.75 4.19 -11.39
CA PHE A 268 5.10 4.96 -12.45
C PHE A 268 4.73 4.09 -13.66
N ALA A 269 5.67 3.27 -14.17
CA ALA A 269 5.45 2.38 -15.31
C ALA A 269 4.35 1.33 -15.02
N GLN A 270 4.35 0.74 -13.82
CA GLN A 270 3.28 -0.17 -13.38
C GLN A 270 1.92 0.53 -13.35
N CYS A 271 1.84 1.73 -12.78
CA CYS A 271 0.61 2.51 -12.69
C CYS A 271 0.05 2.87 -14.09
N MET A 272 0.92 3.28 -15.02
CA MET A 272 0.54 3.55 -16.41
C MET A 272 0.09 2.29 -17.16
N SER A 273 0.68 1.12 -16.89
CA SER A 273 0.25 -0.15 -17.46
C SER A 273 -1.15 -0.57 -17.01
N ALA A 274 -1.52 -0.28 -15.76
CA ALA A 274 -2.85 -0.52 -15.21
C ALA A 274 -3.91 0.41 -15.82
N TYR A 275 -3.54 1.63 -16.18
CA TYR A 275 -4.41 2.56 -16.92
C TYR A 275 -4.60 2.15 -18.39
N SER A 276 -3.54 1.69 -19.06
CA SER A 276 -3.57 1.33 -20.48
C SER A 276 -4.37 0.03 -20.76
N THR A 277 -4.39 -0.91 -19.81
CA THR A 277 -5.13 -2.18 -19.95
C THR A 277 -6.66 -2.03 -19.90
N ARG A 278 -7.19 -0.86 -19.53
CA ARG A 278 -8.64 -0.60 -19.47
C ARG A 278 -9.26 -0.04 -20.76
N ALA A 279 -8.48 0.15 -21.83
CA ALA A 279 -9.01 0.56 -23.15
C ALA A 279 -9.90 -0.50 -23.85
N GLY A 280 -10.09 -1.67 -23.24
CA GLY A 280 -10.87 -2.79 -23.76
C GLY A 280 -12.29 -2.95 -23.21
N ILE A 281 -12.91 -1.95 -22.57
CA ILE A 281 -14.33 -2.05 -22.18
C ILE A 281 -15.19 -1.83 -23.45
N LYS A 282 -15.42 -2.92 -24.20
CA LYS A 282 -16.51 -2.97 -25.18
C LYS A 282 -17.84 -2.91 -24.42
N VAL A 283 -18.50 -1.76 -24.50
CA VAL A 283 -19.94 -1.68 -24.24
C VAL A 283 -20.62 -2.60 -25.26
N LYS A 284 -21.27 -3.67 -24.79
CA LYS A 284 -22.14 -4.49 -25.64
C LYS A 284 -23.28 -3.59 -26.10
N GLY A 285 -23.34 -3.33 -27.41
CA GLY A 285 -24.50 -2.73 -28.04
C GLY A 285 -25.69 -3.66 -27.95
N GLU A 286 -26.84 -3.08 -27.61
CA GLU A 286 -28.17 -3.59 -27.91
C GLU A 286 -28.47 -3.49 -29.41
#